data_AF-A0AAU2-F1
#
_entry.id   AF-A0AAU2-F1
#
_cell.length_a   1.000
_cell.length_b   1.000
_cell.length_c   1.000
_cell.angle_alpha   90.00
_cell.angle_beta   90.00
_cell.angle_gamma   90.00
#
_symmetry.space_group_name_H-M   'P 1'
#
loop_
_entity.id
_entity.type
_entity.pdbx_description
1 polymer ?
#
loop_
_entity_poly.entity_id
_entity_poly.type
_entity_poly.pdbx_seq_one_letter_code
_entity_poly.pdbx_strand_id
1 'polypeptide(L)' 'EPKPRWNPKPDQIRILEAIFNSGMVNPPRDEIRKIRVQLQEYGQVGDANVFYWFQNRKSRSKHRL' A
#
# COMPACT_ATOMS: atom_id res chain seq x y z
N GLU A 1 -20.86 -6.83 -10.42
CA GLU A 1 -19.95 -7.85 -9.88
C GLU A 1 -19.02 -7.22 -8.84
N PRO A 2 -18.74 -7.87 -7.70
CA PRO A 2 -17.80 -7.32 -6.72
C PRO A 2 -16.40 -7.25 -7.34
N LYS A 3 -15.71 -6.11 -7.18
CA LYS A 3 -14.33 -5.96 -7.63
C LYS A 3 -13.47 -7.06 -7.01
N PRO A 4 -12.65 -7.80 -7.80
CA PRO A 4 -11.79 -8.83 -7.26
C PRO A 4 -10.87 -8.24 -6.18
N ARG A 5 -10.77 -8.96 -5.05
CA ARG A 5 -9.94 -8.54 -3.93
C ARG A 5 -8.48 -8.52 -4.37
N TRP A 6 -7.80 -7.42 -4.09
CA TRP A 6 -6.38 -7.33 -4.40
C TRP A 6 -5.57 -8.28 -3.52
N ASN A 7 -4.75 -9.11 -4.16
CA ASN A 7 -3.79 -9.98 -3.53
C ASN A 7 -2.37 -9.51 -3.87
N PRO A 8 -1.73 -8.69 -3.02
CA PRO A 8 -0.43 -8.09 -3.32
C PRO A 8 0.65 -9.17 -3.47
N LYS A 9 1.54 -8.98 -4.44
CA LYS A 9 2.72 -9.84 -4.62
C LYS A 9 3.76 -9.57 -3.52
N PRO A 10 4.64 -10.53 -3.19
CA PRO A 10 5.69 -10.33 -2.19
C PRO A 10 6.53 -9.06 -2.42
N ASP A 11 6.89 -8.76 -3.67
CA ASP A 11 7.67 -7.55 -3.99
C ASP A 11 6.88 -6.27 -3.78
N GLN A 12 5.57 -6.27 -4.09
CA GLN A 12 4.70 -5.15 -3.76
C GLN A 12 4.62 -4.89 -2.26
N ILE A 13 4.55 -5.97 -1.45
CA ILE A 13 4.56 -5.88 0.01
C ILE A 13 5.88 -5.28 0.51
N ARG A 14 7.02 -5.78 0.02
CA ARG A 14 8.36 -5.29 0.41
C ARG A 14 8.51 -3.79 0.17
N ILE A 15 8.06 -3.29 -1.00
CA ILE A 15 8.12 -1.86 -1.34
C ILE A 15 7.22 -1.06 -0.39
N LEU A 16 5.98 -1.50 -0.17
CA LEU A 16 5.05 -0.82 0.74
C LEU A 16 5.57 -0.77 2.17
N GLU A 17 6.17 -1.86 2.66
CA GLU A 17 6.79 -1.92 3.98
C GLU A 17 8.01 -1.01 4.09
N ALA A 18 8.89 -0.98 3.09
CA ALA A 18 10.03 -0.08 3.06
C ALA A 18 9.60 1.40 3.16
N ILE A 19 8.58 1.80 2.41
CA ILE A 19 8.03 3.18 2.44
C ILE A 19 7.37 3.48 3.80
N PHE A 20 6.62 2.54 4.36
CA PHE A 20 6.02 2.71 5.67
C PHE A 20 7.08 2.87 6.77
N ASN A 21 8.11 2.03 6.74
CA ASN A 21 9.21 2.03 7.70
C ASN A 21 10.12 3.26 7.57
N SER A 22 10.13 3.94 6.42
CA SER A 22 10.81 5.23 6.26
C SER A 22 10.05 6.41 6.89
N GLY A 23 8.90 6.15 7.54
CA GLY A 23 8.10 7.15 8.24
C GLY A 23 6.87 7.65 7.46
N MET A 24 6.71 7.27 6.19
CA MET A 24 5.56 7.67 5.40
C MET A 24 4.34 6.77 5.72
N VAL A 25 3.63 7.08 6.80
CA VAL A 25 2.49 6.27 7.27
C VAL A 25 1.13 6.72 6.71
N ASN A 26 1.06 7.88 6.06
CA ASN A 26 -0.15 8.45 5.46
C ASN A 26 0.19 9.23 4.19
N PRO A 27 0.45 8.54 3.05
CA PRO A 27 0.83 9.19 1.82
C PRO A 27 -0.31 10.09 1.28
N PRO A 28 -0.02 11.32 0.82
CA PRO A 28 -1.01 12.15 0.13
C PRO A 28 -1.36 11.54 -1.24
N ARG A 29 -2.40 12.07 -1.90
CA ARG A 29 -2.95 11.51 -3.15
C ARG A 29 -1.91 11.36 -4.26
N ASP A 30 -1.01 12.34 -4.41
CA ASP A 30 0.01 12.29 -5.45
C ASP A 30 1.07 11.23 -5.16
N GLU A 31 1.44 11.04 -3.89
CA GLU A 31 2.32 9.95 -3.49
C GLU A 31 1.66 8.59 -3.67
N ILE A 32 0.36 8.46 -3.37
CA ILE A 32 -0.40 7.22 -3.65
C ILE A 32 -0.30 6.84 -5.14
N ARG A 33 -0.42 7.82 -6.04
CA ARG A 33 -0.30 7.59 -7.49
C ARG A 33 1.12 7.15 -7.87
N LYS A 34 2.15 7.81 -7.35
CA LYS A 34 3.56 7.44 -7.59
C LYS A 34 3.85 6.02 -7.11
N ILE A 35 3.44 5.69 -5.89
CA ILE A 35 3.59 4.36 -5.29
C ILE A 35 2.84 3.33 -6.15
N ARG A 36 1.60 3.61 -6.56
CA ARG A 36 0.83 2.72 -7.44
C ARG A 36 1.56 2.47 -8.76
N VAL A 37 2.12 3.49 -9.41
CA VAL A 37 2.87 3.32 -10.67
C VAL A 37 4.08 2.42 -10.46
N GLN A 38 4.87 2.63 -9.40
CA GLN A 38 6.00 1.76 -9.07
C GLN A 38 5.57 0.30 -8.80
N LEU A 39 4.49 0.12 -8.02
CA LEU A 39 3.99 -1.22 -7.69
C LEU A 39 3.40 -1.97 -8.87
N GLN A 40 2.98 -1.28 -9.93
CA GLN A 40 2.41 -1.90 -11.13
C GLN A 40 3.42 -2.71 -11.94
N GLU A 41 4.71 -2.39 -11.83
CA GLU A 41 5.80 -3.18 -12.43
C GLU A 41 5.82 -4.62 -11.89
N TYR A 42 5.27 -4.84 -10.69
CA TYR A 42 5.25 -6.12 -9.99
C TYR A 42 3.88 -6.79 -9.98
N GLY A 43 2.86 -6.17 -10.58
CA GLY A 43 1.51 -6.74 -10.70
C GLY A 43 0.36 -5.73 -10.56
N GLN A 44 -0.87 -6.17 -10.80
CA GLN A 44 -2.03 -5.30 -10.77
C GLN A 44 -2.23 -4.66 -9.39
N VAL A 45 -2.42 -3.34 -9.37
CA VAL A 45 -2.73 -2.54 -8.17
C VAL A 45 -3.43 -1.25 -8.59
N GLY A 46 -4.35 -0.76 -7.75
CA GLY A 46 -5.01 0.53 -7.91
C GLY A 46 -4.80 1.44 -6.70
N ASP A 47 -5.11 2.72 -6.85
CA ASP A 47 -4.89 3.74 -5.81
C ASP A 47 -5.55 3.39 -4.46
N ALA A 48 -6.78 2.85 -4.50
CA ALA A 48 -7.51 2.44 -3.31
C ALA A 48 -6.78 1.33 -2.54
N ASN A 49 -6.12 0.41 -3.25
CA ASN A 49 -5.37 -0.68 -2.63
C ASN A 49 -4.18 -0.14 -1.82
N VAL A 50 -3.44 0.81 -2.40
CA VAL A 50 -2.33 1.49 -1.72
C VAL A 50 -2.84 2.25 -0.51
N PHE A 51 -3.88 3.08 -0.68
CA PHE A 51 -4.50 3.84 0.40
C PHE A 51 -4.89 2.94 1.58
N TYR A 52 -5.66 1.87 1.32
CA TYR A 52 -6.13 0.97 2.38
C TYR A 52 -5.01 0.14 2.99
N TRP A 53 -3.97 -0.20 2.23
CA TRP A 53 -2.79 -0.86 2.80
C TRP A 53 -2.14 -0.01 3.89
N PHE A 54 -1.90 1.29 3.62
CA PHE A 54 -1.33 2.21 4.61
C PHE A 54 -2.25 2.42 5.82
N GLN A 55 -3.56 2.59 5.62
CA GLN A 55 -4.52 2.71 6.73
C GLN A 55 -4.53 1.45 7.61
N ASN A 56 -4.56 0.26 6.99
CA ASN A 56 -4.55 -1.01 7.71
C ASN A 56 -3.23 -1.25 8.44
N ARG A 57 -2.09 -0.92 7.81
CA ARG A 57 -0.76 -1.08 8.42
C ARG A 57 -0.59 -0.19 9.64
N LYS A 58 -1.02 1.07 9.54
CA LYS A 58 -1.07 2.02 10.66
C LYS A 58 -1.98 1.53 11.78
N SER A 59 -3.19 1.05 11.47
CA SER A 59 -4.12 0.52 12.47
C SER A 59 -3.53 -0.68 13.22
N ARG A 60 -2.92 -1.63 12.51
CA ARG A 60 -2.22 -2.79 13.11
C ARG A 60 -1.01 -2.38 13.94
N SER A 61 -0.29 -1.35 13.55
CA SER A 61 0.85 -0.83 14.32
C SER A 61 0.41 -0.18 15.64
N LYS A 62 -0.75 0.49 15.66
CA LYS A 62 -1.31 1.10 16.87
C LYS A 62 -1.81 0.07 17.88
N HIS A 63 -2.43 -1.02 17.40
CA HIS A 63 -2.95 -2.09 18.26
C HIS A 63 -1.88 -3.06 18.79
N ARG A 64 -0.59 -2.83 18.46
CA ARG A 64 0.53 -3.64 18.96
C ARG A 64 1.21 -3.00 20.17
N LEU A 65 0.75 -1.82 20.59
CA LEU A 65 1.09 -1.13 21.84
C LEU A 65 -0.03 -1.37 22.85
#